data_AF-A0A4V1L560-F1
#
_entry.id   AF-A0A4V1L560-F1
#
_cell.length_a   1.000
_cell.length_b   1.000
_cell.length_c   1.000
_cell.angle_alpha   90.00
_cell.angle_beta   90.00
_cell.angle_gamma   90.00
#
_symmetry.space_group_name_H-M   'P 1'
#
loop_
_entity.id
_entity.type
_entity.pdbx_description
1 polymer ?
#
loop_
_entity_poly.entity_id
_entity_poly.type
_entity_poly.pdbx_seq_one_letter_code
_entity_poly.pdbx_strand_id
1 'polypeptide(L)'
;MATARQISPETLHPETTFEQLGIDSLDRLNLLFDLEGEFDIHIDDEQAKSVSNIGQMVDGINLLLAEKEAKAANPAKSEPSPAV
;
A
#
# COMPACT_ATOMS: atom_id res chain seq x y z
N MET A 1 -6.51 -19.56 9.69
CA MET A 1 -6.66 -19.88 8.26
C MET A 1 -7.37 -18.70 7.61
N ALA A 2 -6.61 -17.67 7.22
CA ALA A 2 -7.18 -16.52 6.51
C ALA A 2 -7.43 -16.97 5.07
N THR A 3 -8.69 -17.21 4.74
CA THR A 3 -9.11 -17.61 3.40
C THR A 3 -9.02 -16.36 2.53
N ALA A 4 -7.88 -16.14 1.88
CA ALA A 4 -7.78 -15.12 0.83
C ALA A 4 -8.88 -15.40 -0.20
N ARG A 5 -9.94 -14.59 -0.17
CA ARG A 5 -11.14 -14.80 -0.98
C ARG A 5 -10.72 -14.79 -2.44
N GLN A 6 -11.14 -15.78 -3.22
CA GLN A 6 -10.99 -15.80 -4.67
C GLN A 6 -11.84 -14.67 -5.28
N ILE A 7 -11.34 -13.45 -5.19
CA ILE A 7 -11.91 -12.32 -5.88
C ILE A 7 -11.51 -12.46 -7.34
N SER A 8 -12.50 -12.56 -8.23
CA SER A 8 -12.24 -12.62 -9.66
C SER A 8 -11.54 -11.34 -10.10
N PRO A 9 -10.40 -11.42 -10.81
CA PRO A 9 -9.68 -10.23 -11.27
C PRO A 9 -10.52 -9.34 -12.19
N GLU A 10 -11.53 -9.92 -12.85
CA GLU A 10 -12.52 -9.19 -13.66
C GLU A 10 -13.46 -8.30 -12.84
N THR A 11 -13.53 -8.48 -11.52
CA THR A 11 -14.36 -7.65 -10.62
C THR A 11 -13.53 -6.65 -9.81
N LEU A 12 -12.20 -6.77 -9.88
CA LEU A 12 -11.25 -5.86 -9.26
C LEU A 12 -11.05 -4.64 -10.14
N HIS A 13 -11.98 -3.69 -10.03
CA HIS A 13 -11.83 -2.37 -10.60
C HIS A 13 -11.41 -1.38 -9.52
N PRO A 14 -10.68 -0.30 -9.88
CA PRO A 14 -10.32 0.75 -8.95
C PRO A 14 -11.55 1.44 -8.32
N GLU A 15 -12.69 1.40 -9.01
CA GLU A 15 -13.97 1.92 -8.51
C GLU A 15 -14.68 0.97 -7.54
N THR A 16 -14.30 -0.32 -7.50
CA THR A 16 -14.92 -1.30 -6.62
C THR A 16 -14.56 -1.03 -5.16
N THR A 17 -15.56 -1.01 -4.28
CA THR A 17 -15.32 -0.86 -2.83
C THR A 17 -15.01 -2.18 -2.14
N PHE A 18 -14.37 -2.12 -0.97
CA PHE A 18 -14.12 -3.31 -0.14
C PHE A 18 -15.40 -4.04 0.22
N GLU A 19 -16.48 -3.30 0.50
CA GLU A 19 -17.78 -3.87 0.81
C GLU A 19 -18.38 -4.64 -0.36
N GLN A 20 -18.21 -4.18 -1.61
CA GLN A 20 -18.66 -4.90 -2.81
C GLN A 20 -17.88 -6.21 -3.03
N LEU A 21 -16.62 -6.24 -2.62
CA LEU A 21 -15.80 -7.45 -2.58
C LEU A 21 -16.11 -8.34 -1.36
N GLY A 22 -16.99 -7.84 -0.49
CA GLY A 22 -17.37 -8.44 0.78
C GLY A 22 -16.28 -8.42 1.84
N ILE A 23 -15.18 -7.70 1.61
CA ILE A 23 -14.05 -7.56 2.53
C ILE A 23 -14.52 -6.78 3.77
N ASP A 24 -14.48 -7.43 4.92
CA ASP A 24 -14.86 -6.83 6.19
C ASP A 24 -13.68 -6.09 6.86
N SER A 25 -13.90 -5.52 8.05
CA SER A 25 -12.85 -4.81 8.77
C SER A 25 -11.68 -5.69 9.21
N LEU A 26 -11.88 -6.99 9.45
CA LEU A 26 -10.81 -7.92 9.82
C LEU A 26 -10.00 -8.34 8.59
N ASP A 27 -10.67 -8.61 7.47
CA ASP A 27 -10.03 -8.88 6.19
C ASP A 27 -9.16 -7.69 5.76
N ARG A 28 -9.65 -6.45 5.94
CA ARG A 28 -8.87 -5.23 5.68
C ARG A 28 -7.63 -5.14 6.57
N LEU A 29 -7.76 -5.37 7.87
CA LEU A 29 -6.61 -5.34 8.80
C LEU A 29 -5.54 -6.38 8.45
N ASN A 30 -5.96 -7.61 8.11
CA ASN A 30 -5.02 -8.64 7.68
C ASN A 30 -4.30 -8.24 6.38
N LEU A 31 -5.04 -7.69 5.41
CA LEU A 31 -4.45 -7.19 4.16
C LEU A 31 -3.44 -6.07 4.41
N LEU A 32 -3.74 -5.14 5.32
CA LEU A 32 -2.80 -4.09 5.72
C LEU A 32 -1.48 -4.69 6.24
N PHE A 33 -1.57 -5.62 7.20
CA PHE A 33 -0.38 -6.23 7.79
C PHE A 33 0.43 -7.03 6.76
N ASP A 34 -0.24 -7.75 5.87
CA ASP A 34 0.43 -8.48 4.78
C ASP A 34 1.16 -7.50 3.85
N LEU A 35 0.56 -6.36 3.51
CA LEU A 35 1.18 -5.34 2.65
C LEU A 35 2.35 -4.61 3.32
N GLU A 36 2.19 -4.22 4.59
CA GLU A 36 3.27 -3.60 5.36
C GLU A 36 4.50 -4.53 5.42
N GLY A 37 4.27 -5.82 5.67
CA GLY A 37 5.34 -6.82 5.70
C GLY A 37 5.95 -7.14 4.34
N GLU A 38 5.15 -7.27 3.29
CA GLU A 38 5.61 -7.63 1.94
C GLU A 38 6.42 -6.50 1.29
N PHE A 39 5.96 -5.25 1.46
CA PHE A 39 6.59 -4.09 0.83
C PHE A 39 7.58 -3.34 1.74
N ASP A 40 7.67 -3.73 3.01
CA ASP A 40 8.47 -3.07 4.05
C ASP A 40 8.08 -1.57 4.16
N ILE A 41 6.77 -1.31 4.20
CA ILE A 41 6.16 0.02 4.33
C ILE A 41 5.36 0.11 5.62
N HIS A 42 5.02 1.34 6.02
CA HIS A 42 4.12 1.58 7.15
C HIS A 42 2.86 2.29 6.67
N ILE A 43 1.70 1.69 6.96
CA ILE A 43 0.38 2.22 6.58
C ILE A 43 -0.33 2.64 7.87
N ASP A 44 -0.62 3.93 8.01
CA ASP A 44 -1.43 4.42 9.13
C ASP A 44 -2.85 3.86 9.09
N ASP A 45 -3.33 3.33 10.21
CA ASP A 45 -4.71 2.86 10.40
C ASP A 45 -5.76 3.89 9.97
N GLU A 46 -5.52 5.17 10.26
CA GLU A 46 -6.40 6.29 9.90
C GLU A 46 -6.45 6.48 8.36
N GLN A 47 -5.31 6.34 7.69
CA GLN A 47 -5.25 6.40 6.24
C GLN A 47 -5.99 5.20 5.63
N ALA A 48 -5.71 3.99 6.12
CA ALA A 48 -6.37 2.78 5.66
C ALA A 48 -7.90 2.78 5.89
N LYS A 49 -8.38 3.38 6.99
CA LYS A 49 -9.81 3.58 7.24
C LYS A 49 -10.44 4.62 6.30
N SER A 50 -9.65 5.58 5.82
CA SER A 50 -10.11 6.58 4.86
C SER A 50 -10.23 6.02 3.45
N VAL A 51 -9.48 4.95 3.14
CA VAL A 51 -9.56 4.24 1.86
C VAL A 51 -10.92 3.53 1.72
N SER A 52 -11.69 3.92 0.71
CA SER A 52 -13.03 3.37 0.47
C SER A 52 -13.08 2.36 -0.68
N ASN A 53 -12.17 2.45 -1.63
CA ASN A 53 -12.11 1.60 -2.82
C ASN A 53 -10.71 1.06 -3.09
N ILE A 54 -10.62 0.07 -3.98
CA ILE A 54 -9.35 -0.57 -4.32
C ILE A 54 -8.37 0.40 -4.98
N GLY A 55 -8.86 1.33 -5.81
CA GLY A 55 -8.01 2.34 -6.46
C GLY A 55 -7.24 3.17 -5.44
N GLN A 56 -7.94 3.74 -4.46
CA GLN A 56 -7.34 4.52 -3.38
C GLN A 56 -6.31 3.73 -2.58
N MET A 57 -6.53 2.44 -2.38
CA MET A 57 -5.57 1.59 -1.65
C MET A 57 -4.28 1.43 -2.44
N VAL A 58 -4.41 1.10 -3.72
CA VAL A 58 -3.27 0.92 -4.62
C VAL A 58 -2.50 2.22 -4.78
N ASP A 59 -3.20 3.36 -4.94
CA ASP A 59 -2.57 4.68 -5.01
C ASP A 59 -1.82 5.01 -3.71
N GLY A 60 -2.41 4.74 -2.55
CA GLY A 60 -1.76 4.94 -1.25
C GLY A 60 -0.49 4.10 -1.09
N ILE A 61 -0.54 2.82 -1.47
CA ILE A 61 0.62 1.92 -1.42
C ILE A 61 1.71 2.39 -2.39
N ASN A 62 1.35 2.78 -3.61
CA ASN A 62 2.29 3.30 -4.59
C ASN A 62 2.98 4.58 -4.11
N LEU A 63 2.24 5.47 -3.44
CA LEU A 63 2.80 6.66 -2.82
C LEU A 63 3.81 6.31 -1.72
N LEU A 64 3.45 5.41 -0.80
CA LEU A 64 4.34 4.99 0.28
C LEU A 64 5.59 4.27 -0.24
N LEU A 65 5.44 3.43 -1.27
CA LEU A 65 6.56 2.81 -1.96
C LEU A 65 7.44 3.85 -2.64
N ALA A 66 6.86 4.79 -3.37
CA ALA A 66 7.61 5.87 -4.02
C ALA A 66 8.32 6.76 -2.99
N GLU A 67 7.71 7.04 -1.84
CA GLU A 67 8.33 7.78 -0.75
C GLU A 67 9.48 6.99 -0.11
N LYS A 68 9.29 5.70 0.15
CA LYS A 68 10.35 4.79 0.61
C LYS A 68 11.50 4.74 -0.39
N GLU A 69 11.20 4.58 -1.67
CA GLU A 69 12.18 4.58 -2.74
C GLU A 69 12.85 5.94 -2.91
N ALA A 70 12.14 7.07 -2.81
CA ALA A 70 12.74 8.40 -2.85
C ALA A 70 13.68 8.63 -1.65
N LYS A 71 13.32 8.11 -0.48
CA LYS A 71 14.14 8.16 0.74
C LYS A 71 15.35 7.24 0.66
N ALA A 72 15.23 6.10 -0.04
CA ALA A 72 16.33 5.18 -0.31
C ALA A 72 17.23 5.63 -1.48
N ALA A 73 16.65 6.27 -2.49
CA ALA A 73 17.32 6.75 -3.71
C ALA A 73 17.95 8.13 -3.54
N ASN A 74 17.78 8.78 -2.38
CA ASN A 74 18.58 9.93 -2.00
C ASN A 74 19.63 9.59 -0.91
N PRO A 75 20.74 8.93 -1.26
CA PRO A 75 21.98 9.03 -0.49
C PRO A 75 22.75 10.34 -0.75
N ALA A 76 22.24 11.27 -1.56
CA ALA A 76 23.01 12.36 -2.15
C ALA A 76 22.67 13.76 -1.60
N LYS A 77 23.01 14.00 -0.34
CA LYS A 77 23.63 15.27 0.05
C LYS A 77 24.71 15.07 1.12
N SER A 78 25.66 14.17 0.83
CA SER A 78 27.05 14.09 1.33
C SER A 78 27.65 12.86 0.59
N GLU A 79 28.47 12.88 -0.44
CA GLU A 79 29.42 13.79 -1.09
C GLU A 79 29.63 13.18 -2.51
N PRO A 80 29.94 13.98 -3.55
CA PRO A 80 31.34 14.28 -3.81
C PRO A 80 31.52 15.72 -4.34
N SER A 81 32.23 16.57 -3.60
CA SER A 81 32.79 17.77 -4.21
C SER A 81 34.26 17.52 -4.56
N PRO A 82 34.62 17.50 -5.85
CA PRO A 82 35.99 17.37 -6.32
C PRO A 82 36.66 18.76 -6.28
N ALA A 83 37.83 18.88 -5.67
CA ALA A 83 38.76 19.96 -6.00
C ALA A 83 40.15 19.71 -5.38
N VAL A 84 41.11 19.58 -6.30
CA VAL A 84 42.58 19.81 -6.23
C VAL A 84 43.46 18.85 -5.42
#